data_AF-Q5YMF1-F1
#
_entry.id   AF-Q5YMF1-F1
#
_cell.length_a   1.000
_cell.length_b   1.000
_cell.length_c   1.000
_cell.angle_alpha   90.00
_cell.angle_beta   90.00
_cell.angle_gamma   90.00
#
_symmetry.space_group_name_H-M   'P 1'
#
loop_
_entity.id
_entity.type
_entity.pdbx_description
1 polymer ?
#
loop_
_entity_poly.entity_id
_entity_poly.type
_entity_poly.pdbx_seq_one_letter_code
_entity_poly.pdbx_strand_id
1 'polypeptide(L)'
;MTNILDELPCRAEWLTGARCDPITGLVAFPDLYPHAITDALARVVAERTLLGLAIGDVDDLKSHVEHSNATDPDSFGHLAGNALMTQLGSVCRTWFADTAFPAGCVSTFGGDEVIVAATGVTDAGFTASVTDLRDRCRAALPCSVSFATTVVGPGLVWPSTDPAVRAKFLLAAVDRALFAAKAARRNTGGPAGALVTVDLARVMADAA
;
A
#
# COMPACT_ATOMS: atom_id res chain seq x y z
N MET A 1 -27.81 13.12 8.27
CA MET A 1 -26.39 13.00 8.66
C MET A 1 -25.70 12.25 7.55
N THR A 2 -25.05 12.98 6.65
CA THR A 2 -24.19 12.38 5.62
C THR A 2 -23.02 11.72 6.34
N ASN A 3 -22.77 10.44 6.04
CA ASN A 3 -21.74 9.68 6.72
C ASN A 3 -20.39 10.22 6.25
N ILE A 4 -19.60 10.83 7.14
CA ILE A 4 -18.27 11.41 6.84
C ILE A 4 -17.31 10.41 6.17
N LEU A 5 -17.61 9.10 6.28
CA LEU A 5 -16.87 8.04 5.61
C LEU A 5 -17.07 8.00 4.08
N ASP A 6 -18.12 8.66 3.54
CA ASP A 6 -18.38 8.77 2.10
C ASP A 6 -17.62 9.95 1.42
N GLU A 7 -16.93 10.82 2.17
CA GLU A 7 -16.50 12.13 1.63
C GLU A 7 -15.06 12.19 1.09
N LEU A 8 -14.16 11.27 1.43
CA LEU A 8 -12.77 11.33 0.98
C LEU A 8 -12.44 10.21 -0.02
N PRO A 9 -12.36 10.51 -1.34
CA PRO A 9 -11.92 9.51 -2.30
C PRO A 9 -10.43 9.20 -2.09
N CYS A 10 -10.11 7.95 -1.77
CA CYS A 10 -8.74 7.41 -1.81
C CYS A 10 -8.28 7.07 -3.24
N ARG A 11 -8.73 7.83 -4.24
CA ARG A 11 -8.53 7.54 -5.66
C ARG A 11 -8.58 8.80 -6.49
N ALA A 12 -7.82 8.81 -7.57
CA ALA A 12 -7.88 9.82 -8.60
C ALA A 12 -9.03 9.54 -9.58
N GLU A 13 -9.38 10.56 -10.38
CA GLU A 13 -10.54 10.57 -11.27
C GLU A 13 -10.57 9.42 -12.28
N TRP A 14 -9.41 8.91 -12.71
CA TRP A 14 -9.31 7.79 -13.66
C TRP A 14 -9.74 6.44 -13.07
N LEU A 15 -9.96 6.36 -11.75
CA LEU A 15 -10.57 5.22 -11.06
C LEU A 15 -12.05 5.50 -10.68
N THR A 16 -12.72 6.41 -11.39
CA THR A 16 -14.15 6.67 -11.20
C THR A 16 -14.95 5.38 -11.45
N GLY A 17 -15.67 4.91 -10.42
CA GLY A 17 -16.44 3.66 -10.47
C GLY A 17 -15.75 2.45 -9.84
N ALA A 18 -14.48 2.58 -9.39
CA ALA A 18 -13.84 1.54 -8.60
C ALA A 18 -14.66 1.26 -7.32
N ARG A 19 -14.87 -0.01 -7.02
CA ARG A 19 -15.57 -0.44 -5.81
C ARG A 19 -14.69 -0.18 -4.60
N CYS A 20 -15.34 0.00 -3.47
CA CYS A 20 -14.65 0.08 -2.20
C CYS A 20 -14.62 -1.30 -1.54
N ASP A 21 -13.50 -1.63 -0.91
CA ASP A 21 -13.45 -2.73 0.04
C ASP A 21 -14.36 -2.41 1.24
N PRO A 22 -15.28 -3.31 1.64
CA PRO A 22 -16.32 -3.00 2.61
C PRO A 22 -15.81 -2.82 4.05
N ILE A 23 -14.61 -3.29 4.37
CA ILE A 23 -14.04 -3.19 5.74
C ILE A 23 -13.25 -1.89 5.85
N THR A 24 -12.32 -1.70 4.93
CA THR A 24 -11.39 -0.58 4.97
C THR A 24 -11.99 0.69 4.36
N GLY A 25 -12.92 0.58 3.40
CA GLY A 25 -13.39 1.70 2.59
C GLY A 25 -12.34 2.24 1.61
N LEU A 26 -11.30 1.46 1.32
CA LEU A 26 -10.28 1.76 0.29
C LEU A 26 -10.69 1.19 -1.06
N VAL A 27 -9.95 1.51 -2.14
CA VAL A 27 -10.18 0.85 -3.44
C VAL A 27 -10.07 -0.68 -3.27
N ALA A 28 -10.99 -1.43 -3.88
CA ALA A 28 -10.91 -2.88 -3.87
C ALA A 28 -9.80 -3.36 -4.82
N PHE A 29 -8.98 -4.31 -4.37
CA PHE A 29 -7.85 -4.82 -5.16
C PHE A 29 -8.17 -5.17 -6.62
N PRO A 30 -9.30 -5.83 -6.95
CA PRO A 30 -9.59 -6.19 -8.34
C PRO A 30 -9.84 -4.99 -9.27
N ASP A 31 -10.12 -3.81 -8.72
CA ASP A 31 -10.29 -2.58 -9.49
C ASP A 31 -8.96 -1.81 -9.65
N LEU A 32 -7.93 -2.14 -8.84
CA LEU A 32 -6.57 -1.66 -9.02
C LEU A 32 -5.76 -2.56 -9.98
N TYR A 33 -5.74 -3.86 -9.73
CA TYR A 33 -4.93 -4.82 -10.47
C TYR A 33 -5.80 -5.75 -11.34
N PRO A 34 -5.42 -5.99 -12.61
CA PRO A 34 -4.19 -5.54 -13.26
C PRO A 34 -4.29 -4.15 -13.90
N HIS A 35 -5.49 -3.73 -14.30
CA HIS A 35 -5.70 -2.68 -15.30
C HIS A 35 -5.16 -1.32 -14.89
N ALA A 36 -5.43 -0.85 -13.67
CA ALA A 36 -5.02 0.49 -13.29
C ALA A 36 -3.49 0.62 -13.15
N ILE A 37 -2.82 -0.43 -12.64
CA ILE A 37 -1.35 -0.45 -12.60
C ILE A 37 -0.76 -0.49 -14.01
N THR A 38 -1.33 -1.27 -14.93
CA THR A 38 -0.85 -1.30 -16.32
C THR A 38 -1.02 0.06 -17.01
N ASP A 39 -2.13 0.74 -16.77
CA ASP A 39 -2.41 2.07 -17.33
C ASP A 39 -1.48 3.13 -16.72
N ALA A 40 -1.21 3.07 -15.42
CA ALA A 40 -0.26 3.96 -14.75
C ALA A 40 1.17 3.79 -15.32
N LEU A 41 1.60 2.56 -15.56
CA LEU A 41 2.89 2.27 -16.21
C LEU A 41 2.95 2.83 -17.63
N ALA A 42 1.86 2.70 -18.41
CA ALA A 42 1.79 3.26 -19.75
C ALA A 42 1.85 4.80 -19.73
N ARG A 43 1.13 5.44 -18.80
CA ARG A 43 1.14 6.90 -18.61
C ARG A 43 2.54 7.42 -18.27
N VAL A 44 3.26 6.76 -17.37
CA VAL A 44 4.64 7.15 -17.02
C VAL A 44 5.57 7.18 -18.23
N VAL A 45 5.40 6.24 -19.17
CA VAL A 45 6.16 6.24 -20.42
C VAL A 45 5.73 7.39 -21.33
N ALA A 46 4.42 7.57 -21.51
CA ALA A 46 3.88 8.59 -22.42
C ALA A 46 4.16 10.03 -21.95
N GLU A 47 4.02 10.28 -20.65
CA GLU A 47 4.13 11.60 -20.02
C GLU A 47 5.54 11.89 -19.50
N ARG A 48 6.44 10.89 -19.53
CA ARG A 48 7.81 10.96 -18.98
C ARG A 48 7.84 11.37 -17.50
N THR A 49 6.86 10.91 -16.75
CA THR A 49 6.72 11.13 -15.30
C THR A 49 7.24 9.92 -14.51
N LEU A 50 7.02 9.88 -13.19
CA LEU A 50 7.34 8.71 -12.35
C LEU A 50 6.07 8.11 -11.74
N LEU A 51 6.10 6.81 -11.49
CA LEU A 51 5.10 6.05 -10.73
C LEU A 51 5.74 5.62 -9.41
N GLY A 52 5.17 6.08 -8.30
CA GLY A 52 5.42 5.53 -6.98
C GLY A 52 4.48 4.36 -6.70
N LEU A 53 5.01 3.29 -6.13
CA LEU A 53 4.26 2.17 -5.60
C LEU A 53 4.76 1.82 -4.20
N ALA A 54 3.85 1.65 -3.25
CA ALA A 54 4.15 1.07 -1.94
C ALA A 54 3.15 -0.01 -1.55
N ILE A 55 3.63 -1.02 -0.82
CA ILE A 55 2.81 -2.02 -0.16
C ILE A 55 3.04 -1.87 1.34
N GLY A 56 1.94 -1.78 2.10
CA GLY A 56 1.93 -1.73 3.55
C GLY A 56 1.27 -2.99 4.11
N ASP A 57 1.77 -3.47 5.23
CA ASP A 57 1.27 -4.67 5.92
C ASP A 57 1.29 -4.40 7.44
N VAL A 58 0.16 -4.68 8.10
CA VAL A 58 0.02 -4.56 9.56
C VAL A 58 0.97 -5.53 10.28
N ASP A 59 1.74 -5.00 11.21
CA ASP A 59 2.63 -5.81 12.01
C ASP A 59 1.88 -6.57 13.10
N ASP A 60 2.07 -7.88 13.10
CA ASP A 60 1.63 -8.79 14.17
C ASP A 60 0.10 -8.78 14.39
N LEU A 61 -0.69 -8.54 13.32
CA LEU A 61 -2.16 -8.53 13.39
C LEU A 61 -2.73 -9.79 14.02
N LYS A 62 -2.20 -10.96 13.65
CA LYS A 62 -2.63 -12.24 14.21
C LYS A 62 -2.51 -12.25 15.75
N SER A 63 -1.37 -11.79 16.27
CA SER A 63 -1.15 -11.72 17.71
C SER A 63 -2.09 -10.72 18.39
N HIS A 64 -2.39 -9.59 17.75
CA HIS A 64 -3.39 -8.63 18.23
C HIS A 64 -4.79 -9.25 18.31
N VAL A 65 -5.21 -9.98 17.27
CA VAL A 65 -6.50 -10.69 17.22
C VAL A 65 -6.59 -11.78 18.28
N GLU A 66 -5.54 -12.59 18.43
CA GLU A 66 -5.47 -13.66 19.43
C GLU A 66 -5.49 -13.09 20.86
N HIS A 67 -4.78 -11.99 21.11
CA HIS A 67 -4.81 -11.32 22.40
C HIS A 67 -6.21 -10.77 22.72
N SER A 68 -6.84 -10.07 21.77
CA SER A 68 -8.18 -9.50 21.96
C SER A 68 -9.20 -10.58 22.30
N ASN A 69 -9.17 -11.74 21.61
CA ASN A 69 -10.00 -12.89 21.93
C ASN A 69 -9.79 -13.48 23.32
N ALA A 70 -8.56 -13.42 23.83
CA ALA A 70 -8.24 -13.97 25.14
C ALA A 70 -8.69 -13.03 26.27
N THR A 71 -8.77 -11.73 26.01
CA THR A 71 -9.00 -10.70 27.04
C THR A 71 -10.42 -10.13 27.06
N ASP A 72 -11.14 -10.18 25.94
CA ASP A 72 -12.50 -9.67 25.81
C ASP A 72 -13.47 -10.81 25.46
N PRO A 73 -14.30 -11.26 26.42
CA PRO A 73 -15.28 -12.34 26.20
C PRO A 73 -16.33 -12.04 25.13
N ASP A 74 -16.58 -10.77 24.83
CA ASP A 74 -17.51 -10.33 23.79
C ASP A 74 -16.80 -10.14 22.43
N SER A 75 -15.48 -10.25 22.39
CA SER A 75 -14.69 -10.20 21.15
C SER A 75 -14.76 -11.53 20.41
N PHE A 76 -15.29 -11.49 19.19
CA PHE A 76 -15.01 -12.48 18.17
C PHE A 76 -13.81 -11.98 17.37
N GLY A 77 -12.69 -12.70 17.32
CA GLY A 77 -11.40 -12.10 16.94
C GLY A 77 -11.33 -11.50 15.54
N HIS A 78 -12.20 -11.96 14.65
CA HIS A 78 -12.34 -11.34 13.33
C HIS A 78 -12.88 -9.91 13.42
N LEU A 79 -13.69 -9.57 14.43
CA LEU A 79 -14.15 -8.21 14.69
C LEU A 79 -13.02 -7.28 15.14
N ALA A 80 -12.09 -7.76 15.99
CA ALA A 80 -10.92 -6.98 16.38
C ALA A 80 -10.03 -6.66 15.15
N GLY A 81 -9.79 -7.66 14.30
CA GLY A 81 -9.09 -7.46 13.03
C GLY A 81 -9.82 -6.48 12.10
N ASN A 82 -11.13 -6.65 11.92
CA ASN A 82 -11.94 -5.75 11.10
C ASN A 82 -11.95 -4.32 11.63
N ALA A 83 -12.00 -4.13 12.96
CA ALA A 83 -11.94 -2.81 13.58
C ALA A 83 -10.60 -2.13 13.30
N LEU A 84 -9.49 -2.86 13.43
CA LEU A 84 -8.16 -2.35 13.08
C LEU A 84 -8.09 -1.97 11.61
N MET A 85 -8.56 -2.83 10.70
CA MET A 85 -8.55 -2.57 9.26
C MET A 85 -9.47 -1.40 8.87
N THR A 86 -10.60 -1.21 9.57
CA THR A 86 -11.47 -0.04 9.41
C THR A 86 -10.73 1.24 9.77
N GLN A 87 -10.00 1.23 10.89
CA GLN A 87 -9.17 2.38 11.32
C GLN A 87 -8.02 2.63 10.34
N LEU A 88 -7.32 1.58 9.88
CA LEU A 88 -6.27 1.69 8.87
C LEU A 88 -6.81 2.37 7.61
N GLY A 89 -7.96 1.92 7.12
CA GLY A 89 -8.60 2.54 5.96
C GLY A 89 -8.96 4.02 6.19
N SER A 90 -9.40 4.39 7.40
CA SER A 90 -9.64 5.79 7.77
C SER A 90 -8.36 6.63 7.77
N VAL A 91 -7.26 6.11 8.32
CA VAL A 91 -5.95 6.76 8.30
C VAL A 91 -5.48 6.96 6.86
N CYS A 92 -5.56 5.92 6.03
CA CYS A 92 -5.19 5.96 4.62
C CYS A 92 -6.01 6.98 3.81
N ARG A 93 -7.35 7.05 3.99
CA ARG A 93 -8.19 8.05 3.31
C ARG A 93 -7.83 9.48 3.70
N THR A 94 -7.67 9.72 5.00
CA THR A 94 -7.32 11.05 5.52
C THR A 94 -5.94 11.47 5.03
N TRP A 95 -4.95 10.58 5.11
CA TRP A 95 -3.62 10.80 4.57
C TRP A 95 -3.65 11.10 3.08
N PHE A 96 -4.39 10.31 2.29
CA PHE A 96 -4.47 10.51 0.84
C PHE A 96 -5.05 11.89 0.49
N ALA A 97 -6.09 12.34 1.22
CA ALA A 97 -6.69 13.66 1.04
C ALA A 97 -5.71 14.82 1.33
N ASP A 98 -4.74 14.61 2.21
CA ASP A 98 -3.70 15.59 2.52
C ASP A 98 -2.51 15.55 1.54
N THR A 99 -2.43 14.51 0.68
CA THR A 99 -1.33 14.40 -0.29
C THR A 99 -1.54 15.31 -1.50
N ALA A 100 -0.42 15.79 -2.06
CA ALA A 100 -0.42 16.55 -3.31
C ALA A 100 -0.20 15.65 -4.54
N PHE A 101 -0.62 14.39 -4.49
CA PHE A 101 -0.43 13.48 -5.62
C PHE A 101 -1.28 13.93 -6.83
N PRO A 102 -0.68 14.14 -8.00
CA PRO A 102 -1.43 14.54 -9.19
C PRO A 102 -2.48 13.51 -9.60
N ALA A 103 -2.14 12.22 -9.46
CA ALA A 103 -3.06 11.11 -9.64
C ALA A 103 -2.56 9.90 -8.85
N GLY A 104 -3.44 9.20 -8.14
CA GLY A 104 -3.08 8.01 -7.40
C GLY A 104 -4.27 7.32 -6.75
N CYS A 105 -4.01 6.29 -5.96
CA CYS A 105 -5.01 5.66 -5.11
C CYS A 105 -4.38 4.94 -3.93
N VAL A 106 -5.22 4.61 -2.95
CA VAL A 106 -4.93 3.62 -1.93
C VAL A 106 -5.95 2.49 -2.05
N SER A 107 -5.46 1.27 -2.18
CA SER A 107 -6.25 0.04 -2.33
C SER A 107 -5.99 -0.89 -1.16
N THR A 108 -7.00 -1.64 -0.75
CA THR A 108 -6.78 -2.86 0.03
C THR A 108 -6.25 -3.93 -0.90
N PHE A 109 -5.18 -4.61 -0.53
CA PHE A 109 -4.64 -5.75 -1.32
C PHE A 109 -5.40 -7.04 -0.94
N GLY A 110 -5.54 -7.26 0.36
CA GLY A 110 -6.22 -8.40 0.95
C GLY A 110 -5.72 -8.60 2.38
N GLY A 111 -6.53 -9.24 3.24
CA GLY A 111 -6.14 -9.48 4.63
C GLY A 111 -5.82 -8.19 5.37
N ASP A 112 -4.53 -7.99 5.67
CA ASP A 112 -3.97 -6.89 6.46
C ASP A 112 -3.06 -5.95 5.66
N GLU A 113 -3.21 -5.97 4.34
CA GLU A 113 -2.33 -5.27 3.41
C GLU A 113 -3.03 -4.15 2.63
N VAL A 114 -2.29 -3.07 2.39
CA VAL A 114 -2.69 -1.92 1.57
C VAL A 114 -1.66 -1.61 0.49
N ILE A 115 -2.11 -1.07 -0.63
CA ILE A 115 -1.27 -0.61 -1.74
C ILE A 115 -1.50 0.88 -1.95
N VAL A 116 -0.41 1.63 -2.07
CA VAL A 116 -0.41 3.02 -2.55
C VAL A 116 0.18 3.02 -3.95
N ALA A 117 -0.50 3.64 -4.91
CA ALA A 117 0.04 3.89 -6.25
C ALA A 117 -0.20 5.34 -6.65
N ALA A 118 0.81 6.05 -7.14
CA ALA A 118 0.68 7.45 -7.57
C ALA A 118 1.60 7.80 -8.74
N THR A 119 1.08 8.51 -9.74
CA THR A 119 1.83 9.00 -10.90
C THR A 119 2.14 10.49 -10.79
N GLY A 120 3.17 10.97 -11.50
CA GLY A 120 3.58 12.38 -11.45
C GLY A 120 4.28 12.75 -10.15
N VAL A 121 4.79 11.77 -9.41
CA VAL A 121 5.53 11.96 -8.17
C VAL A 121 7.02 12.21 -8.41
N THR A 122 7.74 12.62 -7.38
CA THR A 122 9.21 12.56 -7.32
C THR A 122 9.63 11.39 -6.44
N ASP A 123 10.85 10.89 -6.63
CA ASP A 123 11.38 9.77 -5.82
C ASP A 123 11.37 10.10 -4.31
N ALA A 124 11.99 11.23 -3.95
CA ALA A 124 12.01 11.71 -2.57
C ALA A 124 10.60 12.06 -2.05
N GLY A 125 9.75 12.67 -2.88
CA GLY A 125 8.41 13.09 -2.48
C GLY A 125 7.47 11.92 -2.19
N PHE A 126 7.51 10.87 -3.01
CA PHE A 126 6.71 9.67 -2.78
C PHE A 126 7.17 8.94 -1.53
N THR A 127 8.48 8.72 -1.39
CA THR A 127 9.04 8.04 -0.21
C THR A 127 8.75 8.80 1.08
N ALA A 128 8.87 10.14 1.08
CA ALA A 128 8.50 10.96 2.23
C ALA A 128 7.00 10.86 2.55
N SER A 129 6.14 10.84 1.54
CA SER A 129 4.68 10.71 1.74
C SER A 129 4.30 9.35 2.34
N VAL A 130 4.94 8.25 1.90
CA VAL A 130 4.74 6.92 2.49
C VAL A 130 5.31 6.83 3.90
N THR A 131 6.41 7.55 4.17
CA THR A 131 6.95 7.70 5.54
C THR A 131 5.93 8.36 6.46
N ASP A 132 5.29 9.44 6.01
CA ASP A 132 4.22 10.11 6.75
C ASP A 132 3.02 9.18 7.00
N LEU A 133 2.59 8.40 6.00
CA LEU A 133 1.52 7.41 6.18
C LEU A 133 1.88 6.39 7.27
N ARG A 134 3.09 5.83 7.23
CA ARG A 134 3.60 4.90 8.25
C ARG A 134 3.53 5.50 9.65
N ASP A 135 3.95 6.76 9.79
CA ASP A 135 4.00 7.44 11.09
C ASP A 135 2.60 7.78 11.62
N ARG A 136 1.66 8.16 10.73
CA ARG A 136 0.24 8.31 11.07
C ARG A 136 -0.38 6.99 11.51
N CYS A 137 -0.09 5.88 10.81
CA CYS A 137 -0.55 4.55 11.22
C CYS A 137 -0.02 4.19 12.61
N ARG A 138 1.27 4.41 12.88
CA ARG A 138 1.85 4.17 14.21
C ARG A 138 1.19 5.00 15.31
N ALA A 139 0.78 6.24 15.02
CA ALA A 139 0.14 7.11 15.99
C ALA A 139 -1.34 6.75 16.25
N ALA A 140 -2.04 6.23 15.25
CA ALA A 140 -3.49 6.03 15.28
C ALA A 140 -3.93 4.59 15.56
N LEU A 141 -3.09 3.59 15.28
CA LEU A 141 -3.45 2.18 15.31
C LEU A 141 -2.82 1.44 16.51
N PRO A 142 -3.46 0.38 17.03
CA PRO A 142 -2.87 -0.45 18.07
C PRO A 142 -1.69 -1.30 17.58
N CYS A 143 -1.55 -1.47 16.26
CA CYS A 143 -0.44 -2.14 15.61
C CYS A 143 0.31 -1.18 14.68
N SER A 144 1.63 -1.33 14.59
CA SER A 144 2.40 -0.63 13.55
C SER A 144 2.09 -1.20 12.17
N VAL A 145 2.40 -0.44 11.12
CA VAL A 145 2.32 -0.89 9.73
C VAL A 145 3.68 -0.73 9.10
N SER A 146 4.22 -1.81 8.55
CA SER A 146 5.49 -1.78 7.80
C SER A 146 5.20 -1.56 6.32
N PHE A 147 6.05 -0.78 5.65
CA PHE A 147 5.90 -0.48 4.22
C PHE A 147 7.18 -0.84 3.44
N ALA A 148 7.00 -1.35 2.23
CA ALA A 148 8.02 -1.29 1.18
C ALA A 148 7.55 -0.36 0.07
N THR A 149 8.47 0.39 -0.52
CA THR A 149 8.18 1.41 -1.53
C THR A 149 9.20 1.38 -2.66
N THR A 150 8.78 1.74 -3.86
CA THR A 150 9.65 1.94 -5.03
C THR A 150 9.10 3.07 -5.90
N VAL A 151 9.97 3.66 -6.70
CA VAL A 151 9.60 4.64 -7.72
C VAL A 151 10.20 4.21 -9.04
N VAL A 152 9.37 4.14 -10.07
CA VAL A 152 9.74 3.70 -11.42
C VAL A 152 9.49 4.80 -12.43
N GLY A 153 10.38 4.90 -13.42
CA GLY A 153 10.31 5.90 -14.48
C GLY A 153 10.41 5.28 -15.88
N PRO A 154 10.32 6.11 -16.93
CA PRO A 154 10.33 5.65 -18.33
C PRO A 154 11.65 4.99 -18.76
N GLY A 155 12.74 5.21 -18.01
CA GLY A 155 14.05 4.62 -18.29
C GLY A 155 14.24 3.19 -17.77
N LEU A 156 13.27 2.64 -17.03
CA LEU A 156 13.39 1.29 -16.51
C LEU A 156 13.23 0.27 -17.65
N VAL A 157 14.25 -0.55 -17.85
CA VAL A 157 14.21 -1.68 -18.80
C VAL A 157 13.45 -2.81 -18.13
N TRP A 158 12.33 -3.27 -18.69
CA TRP A 158 11.49 -4.34 -18.13
C TRP A 158 11.87 -5.73 -18.67
N PRO A 159 11.65 -6.83 -17.91
CA PRO A 159 12.03 -8.17 -18.36
C PRO A 159 11.06 -8.74 -19.39
N SER A 160 9.93 -8.08 -19.61
CA SER A 160 8.91 -8.43 -20.59
C SER A 160 8.33 -7.17 -21.22
N THR A 161 7.83 -7.29 -22.46
CA THR A 161 7.04 -6.26 -23.13
C THR A 161 5.57 -6.28 -22.74
N ASP A 162 5.08 -7.36 -22.13
CA ASP A 162 3.69 -7.50 -21.67
C ASP A 162 3.44 -6.60 -20.43
N PRO A 163 2.52 -5.63 -20.52
CA PRO A 163 2.17 -4.75 -19.40
C PRO A 163 1.73 -5.50 -18.14
N ALA A 164 0.98 -6.59 -18.27
CA ALA A 164 0.48 -7.35 -17.12
C ALA A 164 1.64 -8.04 -16.40
N VAL A 165 2.63 -8.56 -17.14
CA VAL A 165 3.85 -9.13 -16.57
C VAL A 165 4.67 -8.06 -15.83
N ARG A 166 4.77 -6.85 -16.38
CA ARG A 166 5.45 -5.71 -15.72
C ARG A 166 4.77 -5.32 -14.42
N ALA A 167 3.44 -5.15 -14.43
CA ALA A 167 2.66 -4.83 -13.25
C ALA A 167 2.82 -5.89 -12.15
N LYS A 168 2.75 -7.18 -12.52
CA LYS A 168 2.99 -8.29 -11.59
C LYS A 168 4.41 -8.29 -11.03
N PHE A 169 5.42 -8.06 -11.87
CA PHE A 169 6.81 -8.01 -11.45
C PHE A 169 7.05 -6.88 -10.44
N LEU A 170 6.53 -5.68 -10.74
CA LEU A 170 6.60 -4.51 -9.87
C LEU A 170 6.01 -4.80 -8.48
N LEU A 171 4.76 -5.30 -8.42
CA LEU A 171 4.11 -5.65 -7.16
C LEU A 171 4.89 -6.72 -6.40
N ALA A 172 5.30 -7.79 -7.08
CA ALA A 172 6.04 -8.89 -6.46
C ALA A 172 7.41 -8.47 -5.91
N ALA A 173 8.10 -7.53 -6.55
CA ALA A 173 9.38 -7.02 -6.06
C ALA A 173 9.22 -6.23 -4.76
N VAL A 174 8.19 -5.38 -4.68
CA VAL A 174 7.88 -4.58 -3.47
C VAL A 174 7.42 -5.49 -2.33
N ASP A 175 6.52 -6.42 -2.63
CA ASP A 175 5.98 -7.39 -1.66
C ASP A 175 7.10 -8.25 -1.04
N ARG A 176 7.97 -8.83 -1.87
CA ARG A 176 9.11 -9.62 -1.37
C ARG A 176 10.04 -8.83 -0.47
N ALA A 177 10.28 -7.56 -0.77
CA ALA A 177 11.12 -6.71 0.06
C ALA A 177 10.48 -6.44 1.43
N LEU A 178 9.17 -6.21 1.46
CA LEU A 178 8.41 -6.07 2.70
C LEU A 178 8.46 -7.35 3.53
N PHE A 179 8.18 -8.49 2.90
CA PHE A 179 8.21 -9.79 3.56
C PHE A 179 9.59 -10.11 4.14
N ALA A 180 10.66 -9.85 3.37
CA ALA A 180 12.04 -10.04 3.83
C ALA A 180 12.36 -9.16 5.05
N ALA A 181 11.92 -7.90 5.05
CA ALA A 181 12.14 -7.01 6.18
C ALA A 181 11.36 -7.43 7.44
N LYS A 182 10.09 -7.84 7.29
CA LYS A 182 9.31 -8.40 8.41
C LYS A 182 9.94 -9.69 8.94
N ALA A 183 10.44 -10.56 8.07
CA ALA A 183 11.14 -11.78 8.46
C ALA A 183 12.45 -11.50 9.20
N ALA A 184 13.25 -10.56 8.70
CA ALA A 184 14.48 -10.13 9.37
C ALA A 184 14.17 -9.61 10.79
N ARG A 185 13.15 -8.75 10.95
CA ARG A 185 12.70 -8.26 12.27
C ARG A 185 12.35 -9.40 13.22
N ARG A 186 11.56 -10.38 12.76
CA ARG A 186 11.17 -11.53 13.58
C ARG A 186 12.38 -12.34 14.07
N ASN A 187 13.42 -12.44 13.24
CA ASN A 187 14.61 -13.24 13.56
C ASN A 187 15.60 -12.51 14.48
N THR A 188 15.82 -11.22 14.26
CA THR A 188 16.85 -10.45 15.00
C THR A 188 16.30 -9.69 16.20
N GLY A 189 14.97 -9.60 16.32
CA GLY A 189 14.34 -8.55 17.11
C GLY A 189 14.52 -7.18 16.46
N GLY A 190 13.65 -6.25 16.80
CA GLY A 190 13.69 -4.88 16.27
C GLY A 190 12.34 -4.19 16.35
N PRO A 191 12.29 -2.86 16.18
CA PRO A 191 11.04 -2.12 16.19
C PRO A 191 10.15 -2.51 15.00
N ALA A 192 8.84 -2.57 15.24
CA ALA A 192 7.84 -2.68 14.18
C ALA A 192 7.66 -1.35 13.42
N GLY A 193 6.97 -1.38 12.28
CA GLY A 193 6.78 -0.23 11.41
C GLY A 193 8.04 0.11 10.61
N ALA A 194 8.53 -0.84 9.82
CA ALA A 194 9.66 -0.63 8.92
C ALA A 194 9.26 0.23 7.71
N LEU A 195 10.23 0.91 7.11
CA LEU A 195 10.11 1.47 5.75
C LEU A 195 11.30 0.98 4.94
N VAL A 196 11.03 0.28 3.84
CA VAL A 196 12.04 -0.29 2.95
C VAL A 196 11.91 0.33 1.58
N THR A 197 13.00 0.85 1.03
CA THR A 197 13.03 1.31 -0.37
C THR A 197 13.58 0.20 -1.26
N VAL A 198 12.90 -0.07 -2.36
CA VAL A 198 13.28 -1.08 -3.34
C VAL A 198 13.86 -0.40 -4.57
N ASP A 199 15.13 -0.69 -4.85
CA ASP A 199 15.77 -0.35 -6.12
C ASP A 199 15.39 -1.41 -7.16
N LEU A 200 14.35 -1.12 -7.95
CA LEU A 200 13.84 -2.07 -8.93
C LEU A 200 14.85 -2.35 -10.05
N ALA A 201 15.68 -1.38 -10.43
CA ALA A 201 16.71 -1.58 -11.44
C ALA A 201 17.74 -2.61 -10.98
N ARG A 202 18.13 -2.57 -9.70
CA ARG A 202 18.99 -3.58 -9.10
C ARG A 202 18.32 -4.95 -9.01
N VAL A 203 17.07 -5.03 -8.53
CA VAL A 203 16.31 -6.30 -8.45
C VAL A 203 16.24 -6.98 -9.83
N MET A 204 16.12 -6.19 -10.89
CA MET A 204 16.10 -6.69 -12.25
C MET A 204 17.46 -7.17 -12.75
N ALA A 205 18.54 -6.46 -12.42
CA ALA A 205 19.89 -6.88 -12.77
C ALA A 205 20.26 -8.22 -12.09
N ASP A 206 19.79 -8.44 -10.86
CA ASP A 206 20.04 -9.68 -10.11
C ASP A 206 19.19 -10.87 -10.62
N ALA A 207 18.16 -10.61 -11.44
CA ALA A 207 17.26 -11.63 -11.99
C ALA A 207 17.57 -12.05 -13.44
N ALA A 208 18.53 -11.38 -14.08
CA ALA A 208 18.97 -11.62 -15.47
C ALA A 208 20.19 -12.56 -15.51
#